data_AF-A0AAV1B9M5-F1
#
_entry.id   AF-A0AAV1B9M5-F1
#
_cell.length_a   1.000
_cell.length_b   1.000
_cell.length_c   1.000
_cell.angle_alpha   90.00
_cell.angle_beta   90.00
_cell.angle_gamma   90.00
#
_symmetry.space_group_name_H-M   'P 1'
#
loop_
_entity.id
_entity.type
_entity.pdbx_description
1 polymer ?
#
loop_
_entity_poly.entity_id
_entity_poly.type
_entity_poly.pdbx_seq_one_letter_code
_entity_poly.pdbx_strand_id
1 'polypeptide(L)'
;MNDVAEEDRGGLIELHSYCTSVYEQGDARSALIAMVQSISHAKNGVDVVSGTRVKSHFAKPNWRAVYKRIALNHPEARVGVFYCGPSTLTHELRQLSLDFSHNTSTKYDFHKENF
;
A
#
# COMPACT_ATOMS: atom_id res chain seq x y z
N MET A 1 -9.01 -11.26 2.66
CA MET A 1 -7.69 -10.71 3.06
C MET A 1 -7.10 -11.48 4.23
N ASN A 2 -7.88 -11.83 5.26
CA ASN A 2 -7.39 -12.66 6.37
C ASN A 2 -6.82 -14.00 5.89
N ASP A 3 -7.55 -14.73 5.03
CA ASP A 3 -7.10 -16.04 4.55
C ASP A 3 -5.74 -15.98 3.84
N VAL A 4 -5.51 -14.95 3.01
CA VAL A 4 -4.22 -14.73 2.32
C VAL A 4 -3.11 -14.43 3.33
N ALA A 5 -3.39 -13.59 4.34
CA ALA A 5 -2.42 -13.25 5.37
C ALA A 5 -2.12 -14.43 6.32
N GLU A 6 -3.06 -15.36 6.52
CA GLU A 6 -2.88 -16.55 7.36
C GLU A 6 -2.15 -17.68 6.63
N GLU A 7 -2.40 -17.83 5.34
CA GLU A 7 -1.79 -18.88 4.53
C GLU A 7 -0.41 -18.49 3.98
N ASP A 8 0.00 -17.21 4.04
CA ASP A 8 1.34 -16.77 3.65
C ASP A 8 2.42 -17.14 4.66
N ARG A 9 2.70 -18.45 4.79
CA ARG A 9 3.73 -19.00 5.68
C ARG A 9 5.16 -18.69 5.23
N GLY A 10 5.33 -18.27 3.98
CA GLY A 10 6.63 -18.00 3.36
C GLY A 10 7.02 -16.52 3.34
N GLY A 11 6.13 -15.61 3.76
CA GLY A 11 6.36 -14.16 3.65
C GLY A 11 6.46 -13.69 2.19
N LEU A 12 5.76 -14.36 1.28
CA LEU A 12 5.75 -14.05 -0.15
C LEU A 12 4.89 -12.81 -0.46
N ILE A 13 3.95 -12.47 0.42
CA ILE A 13 2.94 -11.44 0.19
C ILE A 13 2.98 -10.39 1.29
N GLU A 14 3.43 -9.18 0.95
CA GLU A 14 3.30 -7.99 1.81
C GLU A 14 1.97 -7.26 1.48
N LEU A 15 1.06 -7.15 2.46
CA LEU A 15 -0.23 -6.47 2.29
C LEU A 15 -0.24 -5.09 2.96
N HIS A 16 -0.70 -4.08 2.22
CA HIS A 16 -0.93 -2.74 2.75
C HIS A 16 -2.35 -2.27 2.41
N SER A 17 -3.19 -2.09 3.42
CA SER A 17 -4.51 -1.49 3.30
C SER A 17 -4.43 0.03 3.54
N TYR A 18 -5.10 0.84 2.72
CA TYR A 18 -5.15 2.30 2.87
C TYR A 18 -6.62 2.77 2.93
N CYS A 19 -7.02 3.35 4.05
CA CYS A 19 -8.33 3.98 4.20
C CYS A 19 -8.23 5.47 3.86
N THR A 20 -8.50 5.81 2.59
CA THR A 20 -8.27 7.16 2.05
C THR A 20 -9.32 8.20 2.44
N SER A 21 -10.42 7.77 3.09
CA SER A 21 -11.48 8.64 3.60
C SER A 21 -11.15 9.25 4.97
N VAL A 22 -10.11 8.74 5.65
CA VAL A 22 -9.64 9.23 6.95
C VAL A 22 -8.38 10.07 6.71
N TYR A 23 -8.42 11.34 7.10
CA TYR A 23 -7.32 12.29 6.85
C TYR A 23 -6.46 12.44 8.11
N GLU A 24 -5.13 12.48 7.96
CA GLU A 24 -4.22 12.56 9.11
C GLU A 24 -4.26 13.92 9.84
N GLN A 25 -4.72 15.00 9.20
CA GLN A 25 -4.72 16.33 9.80
C GLN A 25 -6.11 16.97 9.81
N GLY A 26 -6.51 17.49 10.98
CA GLY A 26 -7.55 18.52 11.12
C GLY A 26 -8.97 18.04 11.43
N ASP A 27 -9.27 16.74 11.32
CA ASP A 27 -10.59 16.20 11.66
C ASP A 27 -10.52 15.36 12.94
N ALA A 28 -11.20 15.82 14.00
CA ALA A 28 -11.30 15.13 15.28
C ALA A 28 -11.82 13.68 15.13
N ARG A 29 -12.65 13.40 14.10
CA ARG A 29 -13.11 12.04 13.80
C ARG A 29 -11.99 11.16 13.29
N SER A 30 -11.08 11.70 12.48
CA SER A 30 -9.96 10.95 11.94
C SER A 30 -8.92 10.63 13.01
N ALA A 31 -8.67 11.57 13.94
CA ALA A 31 -7.82 11.32 15.11
C ALA A 31 -8.42 10.24 16.05
N LEU A 32 -9.73 10.26 16.29
CA LEU A 32 -10.42 9.26 17.10
C LEU A 32 -10.34 7.87 16.47
N ILE A 33 -10.62 7.76 15.17
CA ILE A 33 -10.53 6.49 14.42
C ILE A 33 -9.10 5.95 14.51
N ALA A 34 -8.08 6.79 14.33
CA ALA A 34 -6.68 6.37 14.42
C ALA A 34 -6.27 5.89 15.83
N MET A 35 -6.77 6.53 16.88
CA MET A 35 -6.54 6.07 18.26
C MET A 35 -7.22 4.73 18.54
N VAL A 36 -8.50 4.59 18.18
CA VAL A 36 -9.26 3.34 18.38
C VAL A 36 -8.63 2.19 17.60
N GLN A 37 -8.23 2.43 16.35
CA GLN A 37 -7.45 1.51 15.52
C GLN A 37 -6.17 1.04 16.24
N SER A 38 -5.39 1.98 16.78
CA SER A 38 -4.13 1.68 17.46
C SER A 38 -4.35 0.84 18.72
N ILE A 39 -5.39 1.14 19.49
CA ILE A 39 -5.75 0.40 20.71
C ILE A 39 -6.26 -1.01 20.39
N SER A 40 -7.17 -1.15 19.44
CA SER A 40 -7.73 -2.45 19.06
C SER A 40 -6.68 -3.37 18.44
N HIS A 41 -5.82 -2.84 17.57
CA HIS A 41 -4.74 -3.63 17.00
C HIS A 41 -3.73 -4.07 18.08
N ALA A 42 -3.42 -3.22 19.06
CA ALA A 42 -2.55 -3.58 20.18
C ALA A 42 -3.17 -4.65 21.10
N LYS A 43 -4.50 -4.66 21.25
CA LYS A 43 -5.21 -5.61 22.13
C LYS A 43 -5.56 -6.93 21.46
N ASN A 44 -6.05 -6.88 20.23
CA ASN A 44 -6.69 -8.01 19.56
C ASN A 44 -5.99 -8.39 18.25
N GLY A 45 -5.02 -7.61 17.78
CA GLY A 45 -4.38 -7.82 16.47
C GLY A 45 -5.31 -7.60 15.28
N VAL A 46 -6.42 -6.87 15.48
CA VAL A 46 -7.44 -6.63 14.45
C VAL A 46 -7.58 -5.14 14.17
N ASP A 47 -7.53 -4.83 12.87
CA ASP A 47 -7.85 -3.55 12.27
C ASP A 47 -9.33 -3.21 12.44
N VAL A 48 -9.66 -2.06 13.05
CA VAL A 48 -11.05 -1.71 13.40
C VAL A 48 -11.84 -1.30 12.16
N VAL A 49 -11.15 -0.77 11.15
CA VAL A 49 -11.78 -0.29 9.92
C VAL A 49 -12.13 -1.46 8.99
N SER A 50 -11.22 -2.40 8.80
CA SER A 50 -11.41 -3.53 7.87
C SER A 50 -11.83 -4.84 8.53
N GLY A 51 -11.69 -4.96 9.85
CA GLY A 51 -11.90 -6.23 10.57
C GLY A 51 -10.84 -7.30 10.24
N THR A 52 -9.70 -6.90 9.66
CA THR A 52 -8.62 -7.82 9.25
C THR A 52 -7.42 -7.79 10.18
N ARG A 53 -6.54 -8.79 10.09
CA ARG A 53 -5.23 -8.77 10.77
C ARG A 53 -4.22 -7.83 10.11
N VAL A 54 -4.53 -7.30 8.92
CA VAL A 54 -3.68 -6.35 8.21
C VAL A 54 -4.03 -4.94 8.67
N LYS A 55 -3.10 -4.28 9.35
CA LYS A 55 -3.28 -2.91 9.82
C LYS A 55 -3.42 -1.94 8.64
N SER A 56 -4.51 -1.18 8.61
CA SER A 56 -4.76 -0.13 7.63
C SER A 56 -3.95 1.12 7.96
N HIS A 57 -3.30 1.66 6.93
CA HIS A 57 -2.77 3.02 6.89
C HIS A 57 -3.92 4.00 6.64
N PHE A 58 -3.79 5.21 7.16
CA PHE A 58 -4.75 6.29 6.89
C PHE A 58 -4.22 7.23 5.82
N ALA A 59 -5.11 8.02 5.24
CA ALA A 59 -4.86 8.85 4.08
C ALA A 59 -4.43 8.06 2.82
N LYS A 60 -4.08 8.82 1.78
CA LYS A 60 -3.66 8.25 0.49
C LYS A 60 -2.22 7.72 0.59
N PRO A 61 -1.90 6.61 -0.08
CA PRO A 61 -0.54 6.11 -0.17
C PRO A 61 0.40 7.14 -0.82
N ASN A 62 1.62 7.25 -0.30
CA ASN A 62 2.70 7.95 -0.97
C ASN A 62 3.38 6.98 -1.95
N TRP A 63 2.87 6.92 -3.17
CA TRP A 63 3.37 5.99 -4.18
C TRP A 63 4.86 6.16 -4.47
N ARG A 64 5.37 7.39 -4.49
CA ARG A 64 6.80 7.64 -4.68
C ARG A 64 7.66 6.99 -3.59
N ALA A 65 7.21 7.04 -2.34
CA ALA A 65 7.90 6.37 -1.23
C ALA A 65 7.86 4.84 -1.38
N VAL A 66 6.74 4.28 -1.85
CA VAL A 66 6.60 2.84 -2.13
C VAL A 66 7.59 2.40 -3.21
N TYR A 67 7.63 3.08 -4.35
CA TYR A 67 8.59 2.78 -5.43
C TYR A 67 10.03 2.91 -4.96
N LYS A 68 10.35 3.95 -4.19
CA LYS A 68 11.69 4.14 -3.61
C LYS A 68 12.08 2.97 -2.72
N ARG A 69 11.18 2.51 -1.84
CA ARG A 69 11.43 1.37 -0.95
C ARG A 69 11.71 0.09 -1.74
N ILE A 70 10.91 -0.20 -2.75
CA ILE A 70 11.08 -1.38 -3.61
C ILE A 70 12.43 -1.32 -4.34
N ALA A 71 12.79 -0.17 -4.92
CA ALA A 71 14.06 -0.02 -5.64
C ALA A 71 15.29 -0.21 -4.73
N LEU A 72 15.21 0.26 -3.48
CA LEU A 72 16.28 0.08 -2.49
C LEU A 72 16.41 -1.37 -2.04
N ASN A 73 15.29 -2.09 -1.89
CA ASN A 73 15.28 -3.47 -1.40
C ASN A 73 15.60 -4.49 -2.50
N HIS A 74 15.37 -4.13 -3.77
CA HIS A 74 15.53 -5.02 -4.92
C HIS A 74 16.36 -4.35 -6.03
N PRO A 75 17.65 -4.06 -5.78
CA PRO A 75 18.53 -3.51 -6.80
C PRO A 75 18.67 -4.48 -7.98
N GLU A 76 18.79 -3.95 -9.20
CA GLU A 76 18.95 -4.70 -10.47
C GLU A 76 17.80 -5.65 -10.83
N ALA A 77 16.72 -5.66 -10.05
CA ALA A 77 15.54 -6.47 -10.31
C ALA A 77 14.64 -5.86 -11.38
N ARG A 78 13.80 -6.70 -11.99
CA ARG A 78 12.69 -6.30 -12.84
C ARG A 78 11.37 -6.53 -12.11
N VAL A 79 10.59 -5.48 -11.92
CA VAL A 79 9.39 -5.44 -11.08
C VAL A 79 8.17 -5.14 -11.95
N GLY A 80 7.18 -6.03 -11.94
CA GLY A 80 5.88 -5.76 -12.55
C GLY A 80 4.97 -4.99 -11.61
N VAL A 81 4.33 -3.92 -12.10
CA VAL A 81 3.32 -3.14 -11.38
C VAL A 81 1.98 -3.30 -12.07
N PHE A 82 1.04 -3.97 -11.41
CA PHE A 82 -0.30 -4.24 -11.92
C PHE A 82 -1.32 -3.39 -11.17
N TYR A 83 -2.17 -2.66 -11.90
CA TYR A 83 -3.16 -1.77 -11.30
C TYR A 83 -4.57 -2.01 -11.84
N CYS A 84 -5.49 -2.41 -10.95
CA CYS A 84 -6.93 -2.48 -11.21
C CYS A 84 -7.66 -1.47 -10.31
N GLY A 85 -8.41 -0.55 -10.91
CA GLY A 85 -9.00 0.60 -10.19
C GLY A 85 -9.25 1.83 -11.07
N PRO A 86 -9.71 2.96 -10.49
CA PRO A 86 -10.02 4.19 -11.20
C PRO A 86 -8.87 4.70 -12.08
N SER A 87 -9.19 5.25 -13.25
CA SER A 87 -8.20 5.69 -14.23
C SER A 87 -7.29 6.82 -13.73
N THR A 88 -7.72 7.59 -12.74
CA THR A 88 -7.00 8.75 -12.19
C THR A 88 -5.59 8.42 -11.69
N LEU A 89 -5.38 7.26 -11.07
CA LEU A 89 -4.04 6.84 -10.59
C LEU A 89 -3.16 6.24 -11.68
N THR A 90 -3.72 5.88 -12.83
CA THR A 90 -2.98 5.18 -13.90
C THR A 90 -1.82 6.03 -14.42
N HIS A 91 -2.04 7.34 -14.56
CA HIS A 91 -1.00 8.25 -15.03
C HIS A 91 0.13 8.38 -14.02
N GLU A 92 -0.19 8.59 -12.74
CA GLU A 92 0.80 8.73 -11.66
C GLU A 92 1.68 7.47 -11.54
N LEU A 93 1.07 6.29 -11.45
CA LEU A 93 1.81 5.03 -11.29
C LEU A 93 2.70 4.73 -12.50
N ARG A 94 2.21 5.02 -13.72
CA ARG A 94 3.00 4.87 -14.95
C ARG A 94 4.21 5.81 -14.95
N GLN A 95 4.03 7.08 -14.59
CA GLN A 95 5.13 8.05 -14.52
C GLN A 95 6.18 7.64 -13.50
N LEU A 96 5.77 7.22 -12.30
CA LEU A 96 6.68 6.71 -11.28
C LEU A 96 7.46 5.48 -11.77
N SER A 97 6.80 4.56 -12.50
CA SER A 97 7.49 3.40 -13.09
C SER A 97 8.59 3.82 -14.07
N LEU A 98 8.32 4.80 -14.93
CA LEU A 98 9.32 5.34 -15.87
C LEU A 98 10.46 6.04 -15.13
N ASP A 99 10.13 6.92 -14.18
CA ASP A 99 11.10 7.71 -13.43
C ASP A 99 12.07 6.82 -12.64
N PHE A 100 11.57 5.83 -11.91
CA PHE A 100 12.44 4.93 -11.14
C PHE A 100 13.22 3.98 -12.04
N SER A 101 12.65 3.54 -13.17
CA SER A 101 13.39 2.73 -14.15
C SER A 101 14.55 3.48 -14.78
N HIS A 102 14.40 4.79 -15.00
CA HIS A 102 15.46 5.63 -15.54
C HIS A 102 16.54 5.95 -14.50
N ASN A 103 16.12 6.28 -13.27
CA ASN A 103 17.01 6.86 -12.27
C ASN A 103 17.57 5.83 -11.27
N THR A 104 17.19 4.56 -11.36
CA THR A 104 17.70 3.48 -10.49
C THR A 104 18.09 2.24 -11.30
N SER A 105 18.75 1.27 -10.64
CA SER A 105 19.08 -0.02 -11.25
C SER A 105 17.87 -0.95 -11.40
N THR A 106 16.81 -0.74 -10.62
CA THR A 106 15.57 -1.53 -10.67
C THR A 106 14.69 -1.07 -11.83
N LYS A 107 14.19 -2.02 -12.63
CA LYS A 107 13.30 -1.75 -13.78
C LYS A 107 11.86 -2.05 -13.43
N TYR A 108 10.95 -1.15 -13.78
CA TYR A 108 9.52 -1.25 -13.50
C TYR A 108 8.73 -1.33 -14.81
N ASP A 109 7.87 -2.35 -14.93
CA ASP A 109 6.92 -2.48 -16.03
C ASP A 109 5.50 -2.25 -15.49
N PHE A 110 4.83 -1.20 -15.97
CA PHE A 110 3.48 -0.85 -15.52
C PHE A 110 2.40 -1.41 -16.44
N HIS A 111 1.42 -2.10 -15.85
CA HIS A 111 0.29 -2.73 -16.51
C HIS A 111 -1.03 -2.23 -15.92
N LYS A 112 -1.88 -1.68 -16.78
CA LYS A 112 -3.26 -1.34 -16.42
C LYS A 112 -4.13 -2.56 -16.71
N GLU A 113 -4.70 -3.12 -15.66
CA GLU A 113 -5.52 -4.32 -15.74
C GLU A 113 -7.00 -3.99 -15.55
N ASN A 114 -7.86 -4.78 -16.20
CA ASN A 114 -9.32 -4.76 -16.06
C ASN A 114 -9.77 -6.19 -15.68
N PHE A 115 -9.68 -6.50 -14.40
CA PHE A 115 -10.17 -7.76 -13.83
C PHE A 115 -11.61 -7.63 -13.34
#